data_AF-A0A8C2J2R9-F1
#
_entry.id   AF-A0A8C2J2R9-F1
#
_cell.length_a   1.000
_cell.length_b   1.000
_cell.length_c   1.000
_cell.angle_alpha   90.00
_cell.angle_beta   90.00
_cell.angle_gamma   90.00
#
_symmetry.space_group_name_H-M   'P 1'
#
loop_
_entity.id
_entity.type
_entity.pdbx_description
1 polymer ?
#
loop_
_entity_poly.entity_id
_entity_poly.type
_entity_poly.pdbx_seq_one_letter_code
_entity_poly.pdbx_strand_id
1 'polypeptide(L)'
;MKFSTMSRTWKQLCLLFEFQTSLPKKCPVPDVTENGGLLCLSARKEAYCKPMCNAGYDFNFLRRSRLFEECSSATQDKWTTQFIGGNRLAICDKSDIAVSGAPSAYFPEGQDCQKIKSDEELMGNITKIFQSELVKAGITQSLRFFSLLCG
;
A
#
# COMPACT_ATOMS: atom_id res chain seq x y z
N MET A 1 -15.82 28.21 -11.99
CA MET A 1 -14.46 28.58 -11.54
C MET A 1 -13.50 27.51 -12.01
N LYS A 2 -12.49 27.89 -12.82
CA LYS A 2 -11.54 26.96 -13.45
C LYS A 2 -10.44 26.60 -12.44
N PHE A 3 -10.36 25.33 -12.03
CA PHE A 3 -9.23 24.78 -11.28
C PHE A 3 -8.05 24.55 -12.22
N SER A 4 -7.37 25.62 -12.61
CA SER A 4 -6.02 25.60 -13.16
C SER A 4 -5.28 26.59 -12.25
N THR A 5 -4.37 26.20 -11.36
CA THR A 5 -3.24 25.29 -11.52
C THR A 5 -2.77 24.98 -10.11
N MET A 6 -3.12 23.83 -9.54
CA MET A 6 -2.67 23.46 -8.19
C MET A 6 -1.24 22.90 -8.30
N SER A 7 -0.28 23.48 -7.57
CA SER A 7 1.12 23.02 -7.65
C SER A 7 1.23 21.56 -7.19
N ARG A 8 2.22 20.83 -7.73
CA ARG A 8 2.42 19.38 -7.46
C ARG A 8 2.47 19.06 -5.96
N THR A 9 2.96 19.97 -5.11
CA THR A 9 3.06 19.77 -3.66
C THR A 9 1.70 19.79 -2.95
N TRP A 10 0.77 20.64 -3.38
CA TRP A 10 -0.57 20.71 -2.78
C TRP A 10 -1.44 19.51 -3.14
N LYS A 11 -1.32 18.98 -4.37
CA LYS A 11 -2.01 17.74 -4.77
C LYS A 11 -1.57 16.56 -3.92
N GLN A 12 -0.28 16.44 -3.66
CA GLN A 12 0.27 15.37 -2.82
C GLN A 12 -0.22 15.47 -1.37
N LEU A 13 -0.26 16.67 -0.82
CA LEU A 13 -0.75 16.93 0.54
C LEU A 13 -2.25 16.63 0.70
N CYS A 14 -3.08 16.96 -0.29
CA CYS A 14 -4.51 16.61 -0.26
C CYS A 14 -4.73 15.09 -0.27
N LEU A 15 -4.00 14.35 -1.10
CA LEU A 15 -4.12 12.88 -1.18
C LEU A 15 -3.67 12.20 0.12
N LEU A 16 -2.64 12.72 0.79
CA LEU A 16 -2.22 12.25 2.11
C LEU A 16 -3.29 12.52 3.18
N PHE A 17 -3.97 13.67 3.11
CA PHE A 17 -5.04 14.01 4.04
C PHE A 17 -6.31 13.15 3.83
N GLU A 18 -6.69 12.90 2.58
CA GLU A 18 -7.77 11.95 2.24
C GLU A 18 -7.45 10.52 2.69
N PHE A 19 -6.19 10.13 2.59
CA PHE A 19 -5.74 8.83 3.09
C PHE A 19 -5.76 8.76 4.62
N GLN A 20 -5.29 9.79 5.30
CA GLN A 20 -5.30 9.85 6.77
C GLN A 20 -6.73 9.81 7.33
N THR A 21 -7.68 10.46 6.66
CA THR A 21 -9.09 10.48 7.09
C THR A 21 -9.84 9.17 6.84
N SER A 22 -9.31 8.30 5.97
CA SER A 22 -9.90 7.01 5.61
C SER A 22 -9.29 5.81 6.34
N LEU A 23 -8.11 5.99 6.94
CA LEU A 23 -7.59 5.05 7.93
C LEU A 23 -8.41 5.10 9.23
N PRO A 24 -8.53 3.96 9.95
CA PRO A 24 -9.06 3.98 11.31
C PRO A 24 -8.27 4.98 12.15
N LYS A 25 -8.96 5.86 12.91
CA LYS A 25 -8.35 6.98 13.66
C LYS A 25 -7.16 6.61 14.55
N LYS A 26 -7.07 5.35 14.95
CA LYS A 26 -6.02 4.85 15.84
C LYS A 26 -4.81 4.28 15.11
N CYS A 27 -4.94 3.95 13.83
CA CYS A 27 -3.85 3.44 13.03
C CYS A 27 -2.92 4.58 12.62
N PRO A 28 -1.61 4.48 12.88
CA PRO A 28 -0.68 5.49 12.43
C PRO A 28 -0.55 5.46 10.90
N VAL A 29 -0.33 6.63 10.29
CA VAL A 29 -0.12 6.72 8.84
C VAL A 29 1.19 6.00 8.49
N PRO A 30 1.18 4.98 7.62
CA PRO A 30 2.36 4.26 7.20
C PRO A 30 3.29 5.14 6.35
N ASP A 31 4.59 4.89 6.46
CA ASP A 31 5.60 5.51 5.61
C ASP A 31 5.53 4.86 4.23
N VAL A 32 5.35 5.69 3.21
CA VAL A 32 5.30 5.20 1.83
C VAL A 32 6.65 4.60 1.45
N THR A 33 6.61 3.41 0.84
CA THR A 33 7.81 2.70 0.42
C THR A 33 8.43 3.39 -0.79
N GLU A 34 9.66 3.90 -0.63
CA GLU A 34 10.48 4.41 -1.73
C GLU A 34 10.67 3.34 -2.81
N ASN A 35 10.73 3.75 -4.08
CA ASN A 35 10.85 2.84 -5.24
C ASN A 35 9.73 1.79 -5.30
N GLY A 36 8.54 2.18 -4.84
CA GLY A 36 7.39 1.31 -4.77
C GLY A 36 6.13 2.07 -4.37
N GLY A 37 5.27 1.38 -3.64
CA GLY A 37 4.01 1.93 -3.16
C GLY A 37 3.35 1.08 -2.09
N LEU A 38 2.34 1.68 -1.47
CA LEU A 38 1.47 1.04 -0.49
C LEU A 38 0.03 1.06 -1.00
N LEU A 39 -0.50 -0.12 -1.31
CA LEU A 39 -1.91 -0.31 -1.58
C LEU A 39 -2.62 -0.58 -0.26
N CYS A 40 -3.44 0.34 0.20
CA CYS A 40 -4.11 0.24 1.49
C CYS A 40 -5.63 0.14 1.32
N LEU A 41 -6.23 -0.78 2.06
CA LEU A 41 -7.66 -1.03 2.14
C LEU A 41 -8.11 -0.89 3.60
N SER A 42 -9.25 -0.25 3.86
CA SER A 42 -9.79 -0.14 5.23
C SER A 42 -11.20 -0.72 5.36
N ALA A 43 -11.44 -1.37 6.50
CA ALA A 43 -12.73 -1.94 6.90
C ALA A 43 -13.06 -1.51 8.33
N ARG A 44 -13.99 -0.56 8.50
CA ARG A 44 -14.47 -0.01 9.79
C ARG A 44 -13.35 0.42 10.77
N LYS A 45 -12.75 -0.54 11.48
CA LYS A 45 -11.73 -0.36 12.53
C LYS A 45 -10.38 -0.99 12.18
N GLU A 46 -10.28 -1.60 11.02
CA GLU A 46 -9.11 -2.34 10.54
C GLU A 46 -8.58 -1.68 9.28
N ALA A 47 -7.26 -1.66 9.13
CA ALA A 47 -6.58 -1.27 7.91
C ALA A 47 -5.60 -2.36 7.50
N TYR A 48 -5.53 -2.59 6.20
CA TYR A 48 -4.65 -3.57 5.59
C TYR A 48 -3.85 -2.86 4.50
N CYS A 49 -2.53 -2.82 4.63
CA CYS A 49 -1.65 -2.18 3.67
C CYS A 49 -0.71 -3.21 3.06
N LYS A 50 -0.73 -3.31 1.73
CA LYS A 50 0.13 -4.16 0.93
C LYS A 50 1.28 -3.34 0.37
N PRO A 51 2.52 -3.57 0.84
CA PRO A 51 3.69 -2.99 0.21
C PRO A 51 3.99 -3.66 -1.13
N MET A 52 4.36 -2.84 -2.11
CA MET A 52 4.67 -3.27 -3.46
C MET A 52 5.95 -2.59 -3.93
N CYS A 53 6.91 -3.35 -4.47
CA CYS A 53 8.12 -2.79 -5.08
C CYS A 53 7.94 -2.60 -6.58
N ASN A 54 8.57 -1.56 -7.14
CA ASN A 54 8.65 -1.38 -8.59
C ASN A 54 9.53 -2.46 -9.22
N ALA A 55 9.36 -2.70 -10.52
CA ALA A 55 10.28 -3.55 -11.28
C ALA A 55 11.74 -3.04 -11.19
N GLY A 56 12.70 -3.96 -11.06
CA GLY A 56 14.11 -3.63 -10.79
C GLY A 56 14.44 -3.40 -9.31
N TYR A 57 13.49 -3.67 -8.42
CA TYR A 57 13.67 -3.63 -6.98
C TYR A 57 13.14 -4.91 -6.32
N ASP A 58 13.73 -5.29 -5.20
CA ASP A 58 13.27 -6.37 -4.34
C ASP A 58 13.13 -5.90 -2.89
N PHE A 59 12.35 -6.62 -2.09
CA PHE A 59 12.27 -6.36 -0.67
C PHE A 59 13.60 -6.66 0.01
N ASN A 60 14.05 -5.77 0.91
CA ASN A 60 15.27 -5.98 1.71
C ASN A 60 15.19 -7.25 2.59
N PHE A 61 13.98 -7.74 2.89
CA PHE A 61 13.74 -8.95 3.66
C PHE A 61 12.73 -9.89 3.01
N LEU A 62 12.88 -11.18 3.27
CA LEU A 62 11.97 -12.22 2.81
C LEU A 62 10.56 -12.03 3.42
N ARG A 63 9.56 -11.89 2.55
CA ARG A 63 8.15 -11.69 2.91
C ARG A 63 7.16 -12.44 2.00
N ARG A 64 7.58 -13.55 1.38
CA ARG A 64 6.74 -14.35 0.46
C ARG A 64 5.37 -14.75 1.03
N SER A 65 5.29 -15.07 2.31
CA SER A 65 4.04 -15.41 3.00
C SER A 65 3.32 -14.21 3.62
N ARG A 66 4.00 -13.08 3.77
CA ARG A 66 3.48 -11.86 4.42
C ARG A 66 3.13 -10.81 3.35
N LEU A 67 1.97 -11.03 2.75
CA LEU A 67 1.47 -10.26 1.61
C LEU A 67 1.07 -8.83 1.97
N PHE A 68 0.67 -8.59 3.23
CA PHE A 68 0.21 -7.29 3.71
C PHE A 68 0.52 -7.12 5.20
N GLU A 69 0.42 -5.89 5.67
CA GLU A 69 0.45 -5.54 7.09
C GLU A 69 -0.97 -5.17 7.56
N GLU A 70 -1.29 -5.53 8.79
CA GLU A 70 -2.55 -5.19 9.44
C GLU A 70 -2.31 -4.11 10.50
N CYS A 71 -3.28 -3.20 10.64
CA CYS A 71 -3.47 -2.39 11.83
C CYS A 71 -4.92 -2.50 12.29
N SER A 72 -5.12 -2.96 13.52
CA SER A 72 -6.43 -3.16 14.14
C SER A 72 -6.34 -3.16 15.67
N SER A 73 -7.47 -3.29 16.34
CA SER A 73 -7.46 -3.50 17.80
C SER A 73 -6.75 -4.80 18.21
N ALA A 74 -6.71 -5.82 17.35
CA ALA A 74 -6.00 -7.07 17.62
C ALA A 74 -4.47 -6.85 17.66
N THR A 75 -3.98 -5.87 16.89
CA THR A 75 -2.57 -5.47 16.84
C THR A 75 -2.27 -4.28 17.76
N GLN A 76 -3.17 -3.97 18.70
CA GLN A 76 -3.07 -2.82 19.60
C GLN A 76 -2.91 -1.49 18.84
N ASP A 77 -3.61 -1.36 17.72
CA ASP A 77 -3.59 -0.20 16.83
C ASP A 77 -2.18 0.11 16.26
N LYS A 78 -1.33 -0.92 16.15
CA LYS A 78 0.01 -0.85 15.52
C LYS A 78 0.06 -1.69 14.25
N TRP A 79 0.92 -1.32 13.32
CA TRP A 79 1.20 -2.15 12.16
C TRP A 79 1.88 -3.46 12.58
N THR A 80 1.51 -4.58 11.95
CA THR A 80 2.17 -5.89 12.13
C THR A 80 3.61 -5.95 11.62
N THR A 81 4.15 -4.83 11.15
CA THR A 81 5.45 -4.71 10.48
C THR A 81 6.60 -5.34 11.27
N GLN A 82 7.60 -5.85 10.54
CA GLN A 82 8.83 -6.40 11.12
C GLN A 82 9.84 -5.29 11.49
N PHE A 83 9.58 -4.05 11.10
CA PHE A 83 10.42 -2.90 11.43
C PHE A 83 10.06 -2.41 12.84
N ILE A 84 11.01 -2.54 13.77
CA ILE A 84 10.82 -2.18 15.19
C ILE A 84 10.33 -0.73 15.30
N GLY A 85 9.18 -0.55 15.96
CA GLY A 85 8.66 0.76 16.39
C GLY A 85 8.21 1.71 15.27
N GLY A 86 8.13 1.27 14.02
CA GLY A 86 7.96 2.15 12.87
C GLY A 86 6.61 2.10 12.17
N ASN A 87 6.36 3.14 11.37
CA ASN A 87 5.31 3.21 10.36
C ASN A 87 5.76 2.66 9.00
N ARG A 88 7.04 2.31 8.89
CA ARG A 88 7.64 1.70 7.71
C ARG A 88 7.20 0.25 7.58
N LEU A 89 6.58 -0.07 6.44
CA LEU A 89 6.02 -1.40 6.17
C LEU A 89 6.91 -2.24 5.25
N ALA A 90 7.79 -1.61 4.48
CA ALA A 90 8.74 -2.26 3.58
C ALA A 90 9.89 -1.33 3.19
N ILE A 91 10.96 -1.94 2.68
CA ILE A 91 12.07 -1.29 1.98
C ILE A 91 12.24 -2.05 0.66
N CYS A 92 12.32 -1.30 -0.45
CA CYS A 92 12.59 -1.82 -1.78
C CYS A 92 14.00 -1.41 -2.20
N ASP A 93 14.91 -2.37 -2.25
CA ASP A 93 16.29 -2.16 -2.66
C ASP A 93 16.46 -2.55 -4.12
N LYS A 94 17.40 -1.88 -4.80
CA LYS A 94 17.70 -2.17 -6.20
C LYS A 94 18.15 -3.62 -6.34
N SER A 95 17.49 -4.36 -7.23
CA SER A 95 17.80 -5.76 -7.51
C SER A 95 17.32 -6.14 -8.90
N ASP A 96 18.16 -6.81 -9.67
CA ASP A 96 17.80 -7.34 -10.99
C ASP A 96 16.86 -8.56 -10.88
N ILE A 97 16.73 -9.15 -9.68
CA ILE A 97 15.91 -10.32 -9.41
C ILE A 97 14.97 -10.05 -8.22
N ALA A 98 13.68 -10.27 -8.42
CA ALA A 98 12.64 -10.09 -7.41
C ALA A 98 12.20 -11.46 -6.83
N VAL A 99 12.74 -11.83 -5.68
CA VAL A 99 12.51 -13.16 -5.06
C VAL A 99 12.04 -13.10 -3.61
N SER A 100 12.17 -11.94 -2.96
CA SER A 100 11.91 -11.83 -1.52
C SER A 100 10.41 -11.71 -1.20
N GLY A 101 9.61 -11.17 -2.11
CA GLY A 101 8.17 -11.05 -2.03
C GLY A 101 7.42 -12.14 -2.81
N ALA A 102 6.11 -12.16 -2.64
CA ALA A 102 5.23 -12.94 -3.52
C ALA A 102 5.11 -12.24 -4.89
N PRO A 103 4.77 -12.96 -5.98
CA PRO A 103 4.65 -12.37 -7.30
C PRO A 103 3.70 -11.16 -7.37
N SER A 104 2.64 -11.15 -6.58
CA SER A 104 1.67 -10.05 -6.52
C SER A 104 2.14 -8.85 -5.68
N ALA A 105 3.29 -8.93 -5.01
CA ALA A 105 3.89 -7.86 -4.21
C ALA A 105 4.84 -6.99 -5.03
N TYR A 106 4.78 -7.09 -6.35
CA TYR A 106 5.55 -6.26 -7.27
C TYR A 106 4.60 -5.60 -8.25
N PHE A 107 4.93 -4.38 -8.65
CA PHE A 107 4.29 -3.79 -9.79
C PHE A 107 4.77 -4.43 -11.09
N PRO A 108 3.91 -4.59 -12.11
CA PRO A 108 4.32 -5.12 -13.40
C PRO A 108 5.41 -4.29 -14.06
N GLU A 109 6.22 -4.93 -14.89
CA GLU A 109 7.25 -4.25 -15.66
C GLU A 109 6.64 -3.16 -16.56
N GLY A 110 7.27 -1.97 -16.58
CA GLY A 110 6.75 -0.82 -17.31
C GLY A 110 5.50 -0.16 -16.70
N GLN A 111 5.11 -0.56 -15.48
CA GLN A 111 3.98 0.01 -14.74
C GLN A 111 4.39 0.34 -13.31
N ASP A 112 5.09 1.45 -13.09
CA ASP A 112 5.40 1.89 -11.73
C ASP A 112 4.14 2.33 -10.95
N CYS A 113 4.30 2.56 -9.65
CA CYS A 113 3.19 2.97 -8.79
C CYS A 113 2.41 4.18 -9.34
N GLN A 114 3.10 5.18 -9.90
CA GLN A 114 2.44 6.40 -10.41
C GLN A 114 1.58 6.09 -11.62
N LYS A 115 2.07 5.25 -12.54
CA LYS A 115 1.31 4.81 -13.70
C LYS A 115 0.07 4.03 -13.29
N ILE A 116 0.21 3.06 -12.38
CA ILE A 116 -0.93 2.31 -11.84
C ILE A 116 -1.94 3.26 -11.18
N LYS A 117 -1.47 4.22 -10.38
CA LYS A 117 -2.33 5.19 -9.68
C LYS A 117 -3.13 6.07 -10.65
N SER A 118 -2.58 6.37 -11.82
CA SER A 118 -3.23 7.19 -12.84
C SER A 118 -4.18 6.42 -13.77
N ASP A 119 -4.18 5.09 -13.71
CA ASP A 119 -4.94 4.21 -14.59
C ASP A 119 -5.99 3.41 -13.80
N GLU A 120 -7.27 3.71 -14.03
CA GLU A 120 -8.37 3.10 -13.28
C GLU A 120 -8.47 1.58 -13.47
N GLU A 121 -8.14 1.07 -14.66
CA GLU A 121 -8.20 -0.36 -14.95
C GLU A 121 -7.09 -1.09 -14.20
N LEU A 122 -5.85 -0.59 -14.29
CA LEU A 122 -4.71 -1.17 -13.60
C LEU A 122 -4.88 -1.09 -12.08
N MET A 123 -5.32 0.06 -11.57
CA MET A 123 -5.65 0.25 -10.15
C MET A 123 -6.74 -0.73 -9.68
N GLY A 124 -7.80 -0.91 -10.48
CA GLY A 124 -8.87 -1.85 -10.21
C GLY A 124 -8.38 -3.30 -10.18
N ASN A 125 -7.48 -3.67 -11.09
CA ASN A 125 -6.91 -5.02 -11.16
C ASN A 125 -6.05 -5.35 -9.94
N ILE A 126 -5.12 -4.47 -9.54
CA ILE A 126 -4.29 -4.72 -8.35
C ILE A 126 -5.13 -4.73 -7.06
N THR A 127 -6.18 -3.91 -7.01
CA THR A 127 -7.11 -3.86 -5.88
C THR A 127 -7.88 -5.18 -5.74
N LYS A 128 -8.41 -5.73 -6.84
CA LYS A 128 -9.11 -7.03 -6.84
C LYS A 128 -8.20 -8.19 -6.44
N ILE A 129 -6.95 -8.18 -6.89
CA ILE A 129 -5.95 -9.16 -6.46
C ILE A 129 -5.75 -9.08 -4.95
N PHE A 130 -5.54 -7.88 -4.41
CA PHE A 130 -5.33 -7.70 -2.97
C PHE A 130 -6.57 -8.09 -2.16
N GLN A 131 -7.78 -7.72 -2.60
CA GLN A 131 -9.03 -8.17 -1.99
C GLN A 131 -9.14 -9.71 -1.95
N SER A 132 -8.74 -10.38 -3.03
CA SER A 132 -8.74 -11.85 -3.08
C SER A 132 -7.73 -12.47 -2.10
N GLU A 133 -6.59 -11.82 -1.88
CA GLU A 133 -5.61 -12.25 -0.88
C GLU A 133 -6.13 -12.08 0.55
N LEU A 134 -6.83 -10.97 0.84
CA LEU A 134 -7.49 -10.76 2.13
C LEU A 134 -8.54 -11.86 2.39
N VAL A 135 -9.39 -12.17 1.41
CA VAL A 135 -10.38 -13.25 1.52
C VAL A 135 -9.71 -14.60 1.79
N LYS A 136 -8.61 -14.91 1.08
CA LYS A 136 -7.82 -16.14 1.34
C LYS A 136 -7.21 -16.18 2.74
N ALA A 137 -6.92 -15.03 3.33
CA ALA A 137 -6.48 -14.91 4.72
C ALA A 137 -7.62 -14.93 5.75
N GLY A 138 -8.88 -15.12 5.31
CA GLY A 138 -10.07 -15.16 6.17
C GLY A 138 -10.70 -13.79 6.46
N ILE A 139 -10.19 -12.73 5.85
CA ILE A 139 -10.67 -11.35 6.02
C ILE A 139 -11.79 -11.12 5.00
N THR A 140 -13.03 -11.18 5.48
CA THR A 140 -14.25 -11.13 4.66
C THR A 140 -15.09 -9.88 4.91
N GLN A 141 -14.63 -8.96 5.76
CA GLN A 141 -15.34 -7.71 6.02
C GLN A 141 -15.45 -6.86 4.75
N SER A 142 -16.58 -6.17 4.61
CA SER A 142 -16.78 -5.18 3.54
C SER A 142 -15.79 -4.01 3.69
N LEU A 143 -14.88 -3.92 2.74
CA LEU A 143 -13.90 -2.85 2.60
C LEU A 143 -14.61 -1.58 2.10
N ARG A 144 -14.28 -0.44 2.69
CA ARG A 144 -14.97 0.84 2.43
C ARG A 144 -14.14 1.83 1.63
N PHE A 145 -12.84 1.68 1.68
CA PHE A 145 -11.91 2.62 1.09
C PHE A 145 -10.68 1.88 0.59
N PHE A 146 -10.14 2.38 -0.51
CA PHE A 146 -8.86 1.96 -1.07
C PHE A 146 -8.04 3.17 -1.49
N SER A 147 -6.73 3.10 -1.33
CA SER A 147 -5.81 4.10 -1.84
C SER A 147 -4.47 3.47 -2.19
N LEU A 148 -3.83 4.03 -3.21
CA LEU A 148 -2.46 3.74 -3.57
C LEU A 148 -1.58 4.95 -3.25
N LEU A 149 -0.64 4.77 -2.33
CA LEU A 149 0.40 5.74 -2.02
C LEU A 149 1.66 5.36 -2.77
N CYS A 150 2.26 6.32 -3.46
CA CYS A 150 3.46 6.10 -4.26
C CYS A 150 4.63 6.88 -3.68
N GLY A 151 5.75 6.18 -3.49
CA GLY A 151 7.01 6.73 -3.00
C GLY A 151 7.94 7.12 -4.13
#